data_AF-A0A7J6QIT2-F1
#
_entry.id   AF-A0A7J6QIT2-F1
#
_cell.length_a   1.000
_cell.length_b   1.000
_cell.length_c   1.000
_cell.angle_alpha   90.00
_cell.angle_beta   90.00
_cell.angle_gamma   90.00
#
_symmetry.space_group_name_H-M   'P 1'
#
loop_
_entity.id
_entity.type
_entity.pdbx_description
1 polymer ?
#
loop_
_entity_poly.entity_id
_entity_poly.type
_entity_poly.pdbx_seq_one_letter_code
_entity_poly.pdbx_strand_id
1 'polypeptide(L)'
;MFMPHIQTLGLSAVAAGQVAGCVLAGGQGSRMGLGVHESKGMVNIGLPSAKPIFQLFTERLTRLKTLSGKPSARLPFLVMTSPLNHSSVKQFFKDHDFFGYPEEDVVFFPQGTLPALSLDGNLILESKSKVSVSPDGNGGLYYALEKEGVLSKLEAWGVKYLHVFSVDNAILKPADPWFVGYCIEKNAQVGNKVVWKSSWDEKVGVIATKNGKCSVVEYSDLYNPAAGIDNPMVRAVGEDGKLLFGAGNICNHFYSVGFLRDAISRMNSRYHLAYKKIASADEKGETVKPKSNNGVKLEAFIFDAFEMAERSVVF
;
A
#
# COMPACT_ATOMS: atom_id res chain seq x y z
N MET A 1 26.52 -5.19 -7.19
CA MET A 1 27.62 -4.25 -6.87
C MET A 1 27.07 -3.29 -5.81
N PHE A 2 27.53 -3.37 -4.57
CA PHE A 2 27.13 -2.38 -3.55
C PHE A 2 27.72 -1.03 -3.96
N MET A 3 26.88 -0.01 -4.12
CA MET A 3 27.32 1.35 -4.43
C MET A 3 27.13 2.20 -3.16
N PRO A 4 28.16 2.37 -2.30
CA PRO A 4 28.04 3.13 -1.05
C PRO A 4 27.41 4.51 -1.22
N HIS A 5 27.65 5.15 -2.36
CA HIS A 5 27.04 6.43 -2.73
C HIS A 5 25.50 6.43 -2.71
N ILE A 6 24.86 5.34 -3.16
CA ILE A 6 23.40 5.24 -3.20
C ILE A 6 22.83 5.32 -1.78
N GLN A 7 23.40 4.56 -0.85
CA GLN A 7 22.97 4.62 0.54
C GLN A 7 23.20 6.00 1.15
N THR A 8 24.34 6.65 0.84
CA THR A 8 24.62 8.01 1.28
C THR A 8 23.56 8.98 0.77
N LEU A 9 23.16 8.93 -0.50
CA LEU A 9 22.09 9.78 -1.04
C LEU A 9 20.78 9.62 -0.26
N GLY A 10 20.37 8.38 0.02
CA GLY A 10 19.15 8.12 0.80
C GLY A 10 19.25 8.64 2.24
N LEU A 11 20.38 8.40 2.92
CA LEU A 11 20.62 8.91 4.27
C LEU A 11 20.67 10.44 4.33
N SER A 12 21.28 11.09 3.33
CA SER A 12 21.29 12.55 3.21
C SER A 12 19.89 13.12 3.01
N ALA A 13 19.04 12.46 2.21
CA ALA A 13 17.65 12.85 2.04
C ALA A 13 16.85 12.74 3.36
N VAL A 14 17.08 11.68 4.14
CA VAL A 14 16.50 11.53 5.49
C VAL A 14 16.98 12.65 6.41
N ALA A 15 18.28 12.93 6.48
CA ALA A 15 18.84 14.00 7.31
C ALA A 15 18.31 15.39 6.91
N ALA A 16 17.98 15.58 5.63
CA ALA A 16 17.39 16.81 5.10
C ALA A 16 15.87 16.92 5.37
N GLY A 17 15.22 15.91 5.97
CA GLY A 17 13.78 15.89 6.20
C GLY A 17 12.95 15.71 4.93
N GLN A 18 13.56 15.18 3.86
CA GLN A 18 12.93 15.08 2.53
C GLN A 18 12.19 13.76 2.30
N VAL A 19 12.18 12.84 3.27
CA VAL A 19 11.62 11.49 3.13
C VAL A 19 10.49 11.31 4.14
N ALA A 20 9.43 10.64 3.74
CA ALA A 20 8.37 10.15 4.61
C ALA A 20 8.10 8.65 4.35
N GLY A 21 7.71 7.91 5.39
CA GLY A 21 7.20 6.55 5.28
C GLY A 21 5.67 6.53 5.37
N CYS A 22 5.00 5.72 4.56
CA CYS A 22 3.54 5.58 4.59
C CYS A 22 3.16 4.10 4.65
N VAL A 23 2.55 3.68 5.75
CA VAL A 23 2.03 2.31 5.90
C VAL A 23 0.57 2.24 5.45
N LEU A 24 0.26 1.25 4.62
CA LEU A 24 -1.09 0.89 4.22
C LEU A 24 -1.67 -0.10 5.24
N ALA A 25 -2.43 0.41 6.20
CA ALA A 25 -2.96 -0.34 7.34
C ALA A 25 -4.50 -0.41 7.40
N GLY A 26 -5.18 -0.05 6.29
CA GLY A 26 -6.64 -0.10 6.17
C GLY A 26 -7.23 -1.49 5.88
N GLY A 27 -6.40 -2.45 5.47
CA GLY A 27 -6.85 -3.82 5.18
C GLY A 27 -7.31 -4.56 6.44
N GLN A 28 -8.42 -5.29 6.33
CA GLN A 28 -8.93 -6.14 7.41
C GLN A 28 -8.05 -7.39 7.60
N GLY A 29 -7.82 -7.78 8.86
CA GLY A 29 -7.06 -8.97 9.24
C GLY A 29 -7.90 -10.22 9.43
N SER A 30 -9.06 -10.34 8.78
CA SER A 30 -10.03 -11.44 9.02
C SER A 30 -9.44 -12.84 8.83
N ARG A 31 -8.48 -13.03 7.90
CA ARG A 31 -7.75 -14.30 7.72
C ARG A 31 -6.85 -14.67 8.90
N MET A 32 -6.44 -13.68 9.69
CA MET A 32 -5.66 -13.85 10.92
C MET A 32 -6.56 -13.93 12.17
N GLY A 33 -7.89 -13.96 11.99
CA GLY A 33 -8.85 -13.95 13.09
C GLY A 33 -9.02 -12.59 13.78
N LEU A 34 -8.46 -11.50 13.20
CA LEU A 34 -8.60 -10.16 13.77
C LEU A 34 -10.02 -9.62 13.56
N GLY A 35 -10.50 -8.87 14.56
CA GLY A 35 -11.73 -8.11 14.52
C GLY A 35 -11.73 -7.01 13.46
N VAL A 36 -12.92 -6.55 13.07
CA VAL A 36 -13.09 -5.53 12.02
C VAL A 36 -12.48 -4.16 12.36
N HIS A 37 -12.26 -3.91 13.65
CA HIS A 37 -11.61 -2.70 14.16
C HIS A 37 -10.11 -2.88 14.37
N GLU A 38 -9.56 -4.08 14.22
CA GLU A 38 -8.15 -4.34 14.46
C GLU A 38 -7.35 -4.18 13.17
N SER A 39 -6.17 -3.56 13.28
CA SER A 39 -5.20 -3.51 12.18
C SER A 39 -4.18 -4.62 12.36
N LYS A 40 -3.73 -5.22 11.26
CA LYS A 40 -2.59 -6.16 11.27
C LYS A 40 -1.34 -5.54 11.92
N GLY A 41 -1.20 -4.21 11.88
CA GLY A 41 -0.09 -3.51 12.53
C GLY A 41 -0.04 -3.64 14.05
N MET A 42 -1.18 -3.94 14.69
CA MET A 42 -1.29 -4.15 16.14
C MET A 42 -0.87 -5.56 16.58
N VAL A 43 -0.65 -6.47 15.62
CA VAL A 43 -0.42 -7.89 15.91
C VAL A 43 0.96 -8.11 16.48
N ASN A 44 1.02 -8.79 17.62
CA ASN A 44 2.21 -9.48 18.10
C ASN A 44 2.35 -10.82 17.35
N ILE A 45 3.43 -10.95 16.57
CA ILE A 45 3.70 -12.14 15.74
C ILE A 45 4.49 -13.23 16.48
N GLY A 46 4.62 -13.14 17.82
CA GLY A 46 5.28 -14.14 18.66
C GLY A 46 6.80 -13.99 18.74
N LEU A 47 7.35 -12.80 18.49
CA LEU A 47 8.77 -12.53 18.74
C LEU A 47 9.06 -12.55 20.25
N PRO A 48 10.29 -12.89 20.71
CA PRO A 48 10.65 -12.85 22.13
C PRO A 48 10.39 -11.50 22.82
N SER A 49 10.45 -10.40 22.06
CA SER A 49 10.17 -9.06 22.55
C SER A 49 8.68 -8.72 22.64
N ALA A 50 7.79 -9.59 22.14
CA ALA A 50 6.35 -9.40 22.02
C ALA A 50 5.90 -8.12 21.28
N LYS A 51 6.81 -7.46 20.55
CA LYS A 51 6.54 -6.18 19.88
C LYS A 51 5.52 -6.33 18.76
N PRO A 52 4.50 -5.45 18.69
CA PRO A 52 3.60 -5.38 17.55
C PRO A 52 4.32 -4.84 16.30
N ILE A 53 3.77 -5.10 15.11
CA ILE A 53 4.39 -4.68 13.85
C ILE A 53 4.59 -3.15 13.77
N PHE A 54 3.63 -2.35 14.26
CA PHE A 54 3.78 -0.89 14.28
C PHE A 54 5.00 -0.43 15.09
N GLN A 55 5.27 -1.08 16.23
CA GLN A 55 6.47 -0.80 17.03
C GLN A 55 7.76 -1.14 16.27
N LEU A 56 7.77 -2.24 15.52
CA LEU A 56 8.93 -2.59 14.68
C LEU A 56 9.22 -1.52 13.64
N PHE A 57 8.18 -0.90 13.05
CA PHE A 57 8.34 0.17 12.07
C PHE A 57 8.85 1.47 12.68
N THR A 58 8.26 1.92 13.79
CA THR A 58 8.68 3.16 14.46
C THR A 58 10.12 3.05 14.98
N GLU A 59 10.51 1.92 15.57
CA GLU A 59 11.89 1.71 16.03
C GLU A 59 12.90 1.70 14.87
N ARG A 60 12.54 1.15 13.71
CA ARG A 60 13.37 1.21 12.49
C ARG A 60 13.52 2.64 11.98
N LEU A 61 12.45 3.44 11.99
CA LEU A 61 12.49 4.86 11.63
C LEU A 61 13.36 5.67 12.61
N THR A 62 13.24 5.42 13.91
CA THR A 62 14.11 6.03 14.94
C THR A 62 15.58 5.69 14.68
N ARG A 63 15.88 4.41 14.43
CA ARG A 63 17.24 3.99 14.09
C ARG A 63 17.74 4.64 12.81
N LEU A 64 16.90 4.79 11.80
CA LEU A 64 17.26 5.44 10.54
C LEU A 64 17.61 6.93 10.74
N LYS A 65 16.87 7.66 11.58
CA LYS A 65 17.21 9.04 11.97
C LYS A 65 18.61 9.11 12.58
N THR A 66 18.96 8.19 13.49
CA THR A 66 20.33 8.10 14.02
C THR A 66 21.37 7.80 12.94
N LEU A 67 21.11 6.83 12.06
CA LEU A 67 22.02 6.43 10.98
C LEU A 67 22.23 7.53 9.93
N SER A 68 21.26 8.45 9.77
CA SER A 68 21.40 9.62 8.89
C SER A 68 22.41 10.67 9.41
N GLY A 69 22.91 10.51 10.63
CA GLY A 69 23.75 11.50 11.30
C GLY A 69 22.98 12.67 11.91
N LYS A 70 21.64 12.71 11.76
CA LYS A 70 20.78 13.76 12.32
C LYS A 70 19.57 13.17 13.05
N PRO A 71 19.72 12.76 14.32
CA PRO A 71 18.63 12.21 15.13
C PRO A 71 17.40 13.13 15.25
N SER A 72 17.58 14.44 15.12
CA SER A 72 16.52 15.45 15.12
C SER A 72 15.83 15.67 13.77
N ALA A 73 16.25 14.98 12.70
CA ALA A 73 15.61 15.11 11.40
C ALA A 73 14.14 14.70 11.47
N ARG A 74 13.27 15.49 10.85
CA ARG A 74 11.85 15.13 10.66
C ARG A 74 11.77 13.97 9.66
N LEU A 75 11.10 12.89 10.03
CA LEU A 75 10.88 11.72 9.17
C LEU A 75 9.43 11.29 9.34
N PRO A 76 8.48 11.89 8.61
CA PRO A 76 7.08 11.63 8.87
C PRO A 76 6.70 10.16 8.68
N PHE A 77 5.87 9.66 9.59
CA PHE A 77 5.28 8.33 9.50
C PHE A 77 3.76 8.45 9.31
N LEU A 78 3.33 8.25 8.06
CA LEU A 78 1.93 8.29 7.70
C LEU A 78 1.32 6.90 7.89
N VAL A 79 0.16 6.85 8.52
CA VAL A 79 -0.58 5.61 8.80
C VAL A 79 -1.94 5.70 8.13
N MET A 80 -2.03 5.13 6.93
CA MET A 80 -3.29 5.04 6.21
C MET A 80 -4.15 3.93 6.82
N THR A 81 -5.34 4.27 7.26
CA THR A 81 -6.29 3.37 7.94
C THR A 81 -7.56 3.23 7.11
N SER A 82 -8.47 2.35 7.49
CA SER A 82 -9.86 2.37 7.00
C SER A 82 -10.72 3.14 7.99
N PRO A 83 -11.91 3.62 7.59
CA PRO A 83 -12.84 4.21 8.55
C PRO A 83 -13.21 3.28 9.72
N LEU A 84 -13.15 1.96 9.50
CA LEU A 84 -13.49 0.96 10.52
C LEU A 84 -12.43 0.82 11.61
N ASN A 85 -11.14 0.97 11.28
CA ASN A 85 -10.03 0.78 12.24
C ASN A 85 -9.29 2.09 12.59
N HIS A 86 -9.74 3.24 12.09
CA HIS A 86 -9.06 4.51 12.31
C HIS A 86 -8.94 4.86 13.80
N SER A 87 -10.05 4.84 14.54
CA SER A 87 -10.08 5.22 15.96
C SER A 87 -9.26 4.27 16.83
N SER A 88 -9.35 2.96 16.60
CA SER A 88 -8.61 1.94 17.34
C SER A 88 -7.10 2.04 17.07
N VAL A 89 -6.68 2.29 15.82
CA VAL A 89 -5.26 2.49 15.49
C VAL A 89 -4.72 3.72 16.20
N LYS A 90 -5.44 4.85 16.18
CA LYS A 90 -5.02 6.06 16.91
C LYS A 90 -4.90 5.81 18.41
N GLN A 91 -5.90 5.15 19.00
CA GLN A 91 -5.89 4.82 20.42
C GLN A 91 -4.72 3.89 20.77
N PHE A 92 -4.45 2.88 19.95
CA PHE A 92 -3.35 1.95 20.16
C PHE A 92 -1.98 2.63 20.18
N PHE A 93 -1.72 3.58 19.28
CA PHE A 93 -0.48 4.37 19.33
C PHE A 93 -0.41 5.22 20.60
N LYS A 94 -1.52 5.86 20.99
CA LYS A 94 -1.58 6.68 22.21
C LYS A 94 -1.33 5.85 23.48
N ASP A 95 -1.93 4.67 23.57
CA ASP A 95 -1.76 3.75 24.71
C ASP A 95 -0.32 3.26 24.87
N HIS A 96 0.47 3.30 23.79
CA HIS A 96 1.88 2.90 23.77
C HIS A 96 2.84 4.09 23.67
N ASP A 97 2.39 5.32 23.97
CA ASP A 97 3.21 6.54 23.90
C ASP A 97 3.95 6.68 22.54
N PHE A 98 3.21 6.40 21.46
CA PHE A 98 3.70 6.39 20.07
C PHE A 98 4.93 5.50 19.85
N PHE A 99 5.15 4.52 20.73
CA PHE A 99 6.34 3.66 20.75
C PHE A 99 7.65 4.45 20.87
N GLY A 100 7.62 5.62 21.51
CA GLY A 100 8.74 6.57 21.62
C GLY A 100 9.04 7.33 20.32
N TYR A 101 8.16 7.28 19.31
CA TYR A 101 8.27 8.10 18.11
C TYR A 101 7.63 9.47 18.34
N PRO A 102 8.15 10.57 17.75
CA PRO A 102 7.53 11.89 17.93
C PRO A 102 6.09 11.92 17.42
N GLU A 103 5.13 12.22 18.31
CA GLU A 103 3.70 12.26 17.99
C GLU A 103 3.41 13.22 16.83
N GLU A 104 4.09 14.38 16.79
CA GLU A 104 3.93 15.38 15.74
C GLU A 104 4.42 14.94 14.35
N ASP A 105 5.20 13.85 14.28
CA ASP A 105 5.67 13.23 13.04
C ASP A 105 4.77 12.06 12.59
N VAL A 106 3.80 11.61 13.41
CA VAL A 106 2.85 10.56 13.06
C VAL A 106 1.56 11.17 12.52
N VAL A 107 1.15 10.78 11.30
CA VAL A 107 -0.07 11.29 10.66
C VAL A 107 -1.01 10.14 10.34
N PHE A 108 -2.12 10.05 11.05
CA PHE A 108 -3.18 9.10 10.76
C PHE A 108 -4.18 9.73 9.80
N PHE A 109 -4.57 8.98 8.78
CA PHE A 109 -5.61 9.42 7.84
C PHE A 109 -6.39 8.20 7.34
N PRO A 110 -7.74 8.27 7.29
CA PRO A 110 -8.54 7.18 6.75
C PRO A 110 -8.59 7.24 5.22
N GLN A 111 -8.54 6.09 4.56
CA GLN A 111 -8.94 5.96 3.17
C GLN A 111 -10.46 6.09 3.01
N GLY A 112 -10.93 6.24 1.78
CA GLY A 112 -12.35 6.32 1.47
C GLY A 112 -13.08 4.98 1.57
N THR A 113 -14.37 5.03 1.29
CA THR A 113 -15.19 3.84 1.04
C THR A 113 -16.02 4.04 -0.20
N LEU A 114 -16.30 2.95 -0.91
CA LEU A 114 -17.21 2.92 -2.04
C LEU A 114 -18.39 2.01 -1.73
N PRO A 115 -19.59 2.34 -2.24
CA PRO A 115 -20.74 1.47 -2.12
C PRO A 115 -20.54 0.19 -2.94
N ALA A 116 -21.07 -0.90 -2.42
CA ALA A 116 -21.23 -2.13 -3.17
C ALA A 116 -22.37 -2.01 -4.17
N LEU A 117 -22.19 -2.59 -5.35
CA LEU A 117 -23.18 -2.60 -6.42
C LEU A 117 -23.71 -4.02 -6.64
N SER A 118 -24.99 -4.15 -6.96
CA SER A 118 -25.55 -5.40 -7.49
C SER A 118 -24.99 -5.66 -8.89
N LEU A 119 -25.23 -6.87 -9.41
CA LEU A 119 -24.83 -7.20 -10.79
C LEU A 119 -25.51 -6.32 -11.84
N ASP A 120 -26.67 -5.75 -11.52
CA ASP A 120 -27.43 -4.81 -12.36
C ASP A 120 -27.03 -3.34 -12.13
N GLY A 121 -26.02 -3.08 -11.31
CA GLY A 121 -25.49 -1.73 -11.04
C GLY A 121 -26.21 -0.92 -9.96
N ASN A 122 -27.15 -1.53 -9.22
CA ASN A 122 -27.86 -0.84 -8.14
C ASN A 122 -27.07 -0.85 -6.83
N LEU A 123 -27.25 0.15 -5.97
CA LEU A 123 -26.66 0.13 -4.62
C LEU A 123 -27.19 -1.05 -3.80
N ILE A 124 -26.29 -1.77 -3.13
CA ILE A 124 -26.66 -2.81 -2.17
C ILE A 124 -26.87 -2.20 -0.79
N LEU A 125 -28.04 -2.44 -0.20
CA LEU A 125 -28.29 -2.14 1.21
C LEU A 125 -27.79 -3.29 2.08
N GLU A 126 -27.03 -3.00 3.14
CA GLU A 126 -26.64 -3.96 4.19
C GLU A 126 -27.80 -4.23 5.14
N SER A 127 -28.60 -3.20 5.42
CA SER A 127 -29.85 -3.22 6.21
C SER A 127 -30.83 -2.17 5.69
N LYS A 128 -32.05 -2.09 6.24
CA LYS A 128 -33.08 -1.08 5.86
C LYS A 128 -32.58 0.36 5.77
N SER A 129 -31.61 0.72 6.61
CA SER A 129 -31.16 2.09 6.79
C SER A 129 -29.68 2.27 6.53
N LYS A 130 -28.99 1.27 5.94
CA LYS A 130 -27.54 1.29 5.77
C LYS A 130 -27.13 0.75 4.41
N VAL A 131 -26.41 1.56 3.65
CA VAL A 131 -25.76 1.14 2.40
C VAL A 131 -24.56 0.26 2.72
N SER A 132 -24.42 -0.85 2.00
CA SER A 132 -23.24 -1.71 2.08
C SER A 132 -22.05 -1.01 1.44
N VAL A 133 -21.02 -0.71 2.24
CA VAL A 133 -19.81 -0.04 1.79
C VAL A 133 -18.58 -0.87 2.11
N SER A 134 -17.53 -0.69 1.32
CA SER A 134 -16.21 -1.29 1.58
C SER A 134 -15.10 -0.26 1.38
N PRO A 135 -13.93 -0.46 2.01
CA PRO A 135 -12.74 0.32 1.68
C PRO A 135 -12.49 0.29 0.17
N ASP A 136 -12.11 1.43 -0.38
CA ASP A 136 -11.93 1.70 -1.81
C ASP A 136 -10.63 1.13 -2.43
N GLY A 137 -10.07 0.08 -1.82
CA GLY A 137 -8.80 -0.52 -2.21
C GLY A 137 -7.56 0.23 -1.71
N ASN A 138 -6.37 -0.25 -2.01
CA ASN A 138 -5.12 0.41 -1.59
C ASN A 138 -4.79 1.66 -2.43
N GLY A 139 -5.34 1.76 -3.64
CA GLY A 139 -5.29 2.97 -4.47
C GLY A 139 -6.13 4.13 -3.94
N GLY A 140 -7.02 3.89 -2.97
CA GLY A 140 -7.69 4.93 -2.20
C GLY A 140 -6.71 5.89 -1.50
N LEU A 141 -5.43 5.51 -1.39
CA LEU A 141 -4.33 6.37 -0.97
C LEU A 141 -4.35 7.73 -1.67
N TYR A 142 -4.49 7.77 -2.99
CA TYR A 142 -4.38 9.01 -3.77
C TYR A 142 -5.45 10.03 -3.34
N TYR A 143 -6.70 9.58 -3.34
CA TYR A 143 -7.83 10.40 -2.91
C TYR A 143 -7.69 10.82 -1.44
N ALA A 144 -7.26 9.91 -0.56
CA ALA A 144 -7.10 10.18 0.86
C ALA A 144 -5.98 11.20 1.14
N LEU A 145 -4.87 11.16 0.39
CA LEU A 145 -3.78 12.13 0.52
C LEU A 145 -4.24 13.56 0.24
N GLU A 146 -5.10 13.76 -0.76
CA GLU A 146 -5.67 15.06 -1.11
C GLU A 146 -6.77 15.47 -0.14
N LYS A 147 -7.79 14.62 0.05
CA LYS A 147 -8.97 14.92 0.87
C LYS A 147 -8.61 15.26 2.32
N GLU A 148 -7.69 14.49 2.91
CA GLU A 148 -7.28 14.65 4.31
C GLU A 148 -6.15 15.69 4.47
N GLY A 149 -5.77 16.41 3.40
CA GLY A 149 -4.74 17.45 3.43
C GLY A 149 -3.32 16.94 3.70
N VAL A 150 -3.10 15.63 3.60
CA VAL A 150 -1.80 15.00 3.90
C VAL A 150 -0.76 15.39 2.86
N LEU A 151 -1.13 15.48 1.59
CA LEU A 151 -0.21 15.93 0.53
C LEU A 151 0.30 17.35 0.82
N SER A 152 -0.60 18.31 1.08
CA SER A 152 -0.23 19.69 1.41
C SER A 152 0.66 19.77 2.65
N LYS A 153 0.41 18.90 3.65
CA LYS A 153 1.24 18.80 4.86
C LYS A 153 2.65 18.29 4.56
N LEU A 154 2.80 17.27 3.70
CA LEU A 154 4.12 16.79 3.25
C LEU A 154 4.90 17.89 2.53
N GLU A 155 4.23 18.65 1.66
CA GLU A 155 4.82 19.78 0.94
C GLU A 155 5.27 20.90 1.88
N ALA A 156 4.43 21.26 2.85
CA ALA A 156 4.77 22.26 3.88
C ALA A 156 5.97 21.83 4.74
N TRP A 157 6.16 20.52 4.96
CA TRP A 157 7.32 19.97 5.65
C TRP A 157 8.57 19.83 4.77
N GLY A 158 8.49 20.14 3.47
CA GLY A 158 9.60 19.99 2.53
C GLY A 158 9.91 18.54 2.15
N VAL A 159 8.98 17.61 2.41
CA VAL A 159 9.11 16.21 1.97
C VAL A 159 9.09 16.17 0.45
N LYS A 160 10.04 15.44 -0.14
CA LYS A 160 10.16 15.23 -1.58
C LYS A 160 9.83 13.80 -2.00
N TYR A 161 9.96 12.85 -1.08
CA TYR A 161 9.93 11.42 -1.37
C TYR A 161 9.05 10.68 -0.37
N LEU A 162 8.10 9.90 -0.89
CA LEU A 162 7.21 9.07 -0.09
C LEU A 162 7.52 7.59 -0.34
N HIS A 163 7.92 6.86 0.70
CA HIS A 163 8.03 5.40 0.66
C HIS A 163 6.74 4.78 1.21
N VAL A 164 5.91 4.24 0.32
CA VAL A 164 4.64 3.58 0.66
C VAL A 164 4.83 2.07 0.74
N PHE A 165 4.23 1.44 1.75
CA PHE A 165 4.39 0.00 1.96
C PHE A 165 3.20 -0.66 2.67
N SER A 166 3.03 -1.97 2.46
CA SER A 166 2.03 -2.77 3.17
C SER A 166 2.40 -3.04 4.63
N VAL A 167 1.40 -3.05 5.52
CA VAL A 167 1.56 -3.36 6.95
C VAL A 167 1.93 -4.82 7.24
N ASP A 168 1.64 -5.74 6.34
CA ASP A 168 1.83 -7.19 6.56
C ASP A 168 3.28 -7.67 6.44
N ASN A 169 4.18 -6.84 5.91
CA ASN A 169 5.59 -7.16 5.81
C ASN A 169 6.35 -6.79 7.11
N ALA A 170 6.41 -7.71 8.07
CA ALA A 170 7.07 -7.48 9.35
C ALA A 170 8.59 -7.24 9.26
N ILE A 171 9.26 -7.63 8.16
CA ILE A 171 10.71 -7.42 7.96
C ILE A 171 11.05 -6.18 7.13
N LEU A 172 10.03 -5.44 6.70
CA LEU A 172 10.14 -4.23 5.91
C LEU A 172 11.08 -3.18 6.55
N LYS A 173 11.79 -2.43 5.71
CA LYS A 173 12.57 -1.26 6.12
C LYS A 173 11.84 0.03 5.70
N PRO A 174 11.01 0.64 6.58
CA PRO A 174 10.44 1.97 6.31
C PRO A 174 11.52 2.98 5.92
N ALA A 175 11.25 3.80 4.92
CA ALA A 175 12.19 4.77 4.37
C ALA A 175 13.60 4.21 4.03
N ASP A 176 13.70 2.95 3.59
CA ASP A 176 14.98 2.29 3.24
C ASP A 176 15.91 3.17 2.40
N PRO A 177 17.09 3.58 2.94
CA PRO A 177 17.98 4.53 2.27
C PRO A 177 18.59 3.98 0.98
N TRP A 178 18.71 2.66 0.83
CA TRP A 178 19.18 2.07 -0.44
C TRP A 178 18.16 2.25 -1.54
N PHE A 179 16.89 1.96 -1.25
CA PHE A 179 15.81 2.08 -2.21
C PHE A 179 15.52 3.55 -2.54
N VAL A 180 15.41 4.40 -1.51
CA VAL A 180 15.20 5.84 -1.67
C VAL A 180 16.36 6.46 -2.44
N GLY A 181 17.61 6.15 -2.05
CA GLY A 181 18.80 6.65 -2.73
C GLY A 181 18.87 6.23 -4.19
N TYR A 182 18.49 4.99 -4.52
CA TYR A 182 18.46 4.50 -5.90
C TYR A 182 17.43 5.26 -6.73
N CYS A 183 16.23 5.48 -6.19
CA CYS A 183 15.20 6.25 -6.86
C CYS A 183 15.62 7.71 -7.08
N ILE A 184 16.32 8.32 -6.10
CA ILE A 184 16.88 9.67 -6.23
C ILE A 184 17.94 9.73 -7.33
N GLU A 185 18.91 8.81 -7.33
CA GLU A 185 19.98 8.73 -8.34
C GLU A 185 19.41 8.63 -9.76
N LYS A 186 18.33 7.85 -9.93
CA LYS A 186 17.65 7.67 -11.22
C LYS A 186 16.65 8.77 -11.56
N ASN A 187 16.50 9.80 -10.72
CA ASN A 187 15.50 10.86 -10.86
C ASN A 187 14.08 10.29 -11.09
N ALA A 188 13.75 9.23 -10.36
CA ALA A 188 12.51 8.49 -10.51
C ALA A 188 11.31 9.27 -9.94
N GLN A 189 10.19 9.22 -10.66
CA GLN A 189 8.88 9.64 -10.14
C GLN A 189 8.21 8.51 -9.37
N VAL A 190 8.41 7.27 -9.84
CA VAL A 190 7.90 6.05 -9.24
C VAL A 190 9.03 5.04 -9.13
N GLY A 191 9.16 4.39 -7.98
CA GLY A 191 10.01 3.22 -7.81
C GLY A 191 9.20 2.05 -7.28
N ASN A 192 9.52 0.84 -7.70
CA ASN A 192 8.95 -0.38 -7.13
C ASN A 192 10.07 -1.29 -6.65
N LYS A 193 9.96 -1.77 -5.41
CA LYS A 193 10.87 -2.78 -4.89
C LYS A 193 10.25 -4.16 -5.09
N VAL A 194 11.02 -5.06 -5.67
CA VAL A 194 10.57 -6.41 -6.02
C VAL A 194 11.40 -7.47 -5.31
N VAL A 195 10.84 -8.68 -5.25
CA VAL A 195 11.61 -9.89 -5.04
C VAL A 195 11.38 -10.80 -6.23
N TRP A 196 12.41 -11.54 -6.63
CA TRP A 196 12.23 -12.46 -7.75
C TRP A 196 11.36 -13.64 -7.32
N LYS A 197 10.30 -13.91 -8.08
CA LYS A 197 9.41 -15.05 -7.88
C LYS A 197 10.20 -16.35 -7.90
N SER A 198 9.89 -17.22 -6.95
CA SER A 198 10.53 -18.54 -6.84
C SER A 198 9.90 -19.56 -7.78
N SER A 199 8.62 -19.38 -8.11
CA SER A 199 7.86 -20.24 -9.01
C SER A 199 6.87 -19.42 -9.85
N TRP A 200 6.47 -19.97 -11.00
CA TRP A 200 5.56 -19.26 -11.92
C TRP A 200 4.16 -19.07 -11.32
N ASP A 201 3.72 -19.99 -10.46
CA ASP A 201 2.39 -20.06 -9.84
C ASP A 201 2.24 -19.29 -8.53
N GLU A 202 3.32 -18.64 -8.07
CA GLU A 202 3.27 -17.74 -6.91
C GLU A 202 2.29 -16.57 -7.15
N LYS A 203 1.35 -16.39 -6.22
CA LYS A 203 0.21 -15.45 -6.31
C LYS A 203 0.61 -14.02 -5.94
N VAL A 204 1.49 -13.47 -6.75
CA VAL A 204 1.98 -12.10 -6.63
C VAL A 204 1.90 -11.42 -7.98
N GLY A 205 1.43 -10.17 -8.00
CA GLY A 205 1.51 -9.33 -9.19
C GLY A 205 2.96 -9.13 -9.61
N VAL A 206 3.21 -8.98 -10.90
CA VAL A 206 4.57 -8.83 -11.44
C VAL A 206 4.73 -7.48 -12.11
N ILE A 207 5.91 -6.89 -11.97
CA ILE A 207 6.27 -5.69 -12.72
C ILE A 207 6.57 -6.08 -14.16
N ALA A 208 5.92 -5.40 -15.10
CA ALA A 208 6.08 -5.60 -16.53
C ALA A 208 6.04 -4.25 -17.27
N THR A 209 6.35 -4.31 -18.56
CA THR A 209 6.18 -3.16 -19.46
C THR A 209 4.93 -3.37 -20.31
N LYS A 210 4.02 -2.40 -20.31
CA LYS A 210 2.81 -2.37 -21.12
C LYS A 210 2.80 -1.06 -21.90
N ASN A 211 2.77 -1.15 -23.24
CA ASN A 211 2.84 0.02 -24.13
C ASN A 211 4.02 0.96 -23.83
N GLY A 212 5.19 0.39 -23.51
CA GLY A 212 6.40 1.16 -23.17
C GLY A 212 6.38 1.82 -21.79
N LYS A 213 5.35 1.57 -20.97
CA LYS A 213 5.21 2.09 -19.61
C LYS A 213 5.31 0.98 -18.57
N CYS A 214 5.86 1.30 -17.40
CA CYS A 214 5.87 0.39 -16.26
C CYS A 214 4.45 0.15 -15.76
N SER A 215 4.10 -1.10 -15.52
CA SER A 215 2.81 -1.52 -14.98
C SER A 215 3.02 -2.71 -14.05
N VAL A 216 2.09 -2.91 -13.12
CA VAL A 216 1.91 -4.19 -12.46
C VAL A 216 0.86 -4.98 -13.23
N VAL A 217 1.08 -6.26 -13.42
CA VAL A 217 0.09 -7.20 -13.93
C VAL A 217 -0.22 -8.17 -12.80
N GLU A 218 -1.50 -8.25 -12.39
CA GLU A 218 -1.90 -9.15 -11.32
C GLU A 218 -1.79 -10.62 -11.76
N TYR A 219 -1.52 -11.50 -10.79
CA TYR A 219 -1.31 -12.92 -11.09
C TYR A 219 -2.55 -13.56 -11.75
N SER A 220 -3.76 -13.10 -11.38
CA SER A 220 -5.02 -13.56 -11.94
C SER A 220 -5.22 -13.15 -13.40
N ASP A 221 -4.53 -12.11 -13.86
CA ASP A 221 -4.61 -11.64 -15.25
C ASP A 221 -3.60 -12.38 -16.14
N LEU A 222 -2.62 -13.05 -15.53
CA LEU A 222 -1.66 -13.91 -16.22
C LEU A 222 -2.11 -15.38 -16.24
N TYR A 223 -2.67 -15.87 -15.13
CA TYR A 223 -3.12 -17.25 -15.02
C TYR A 223 -4.33 -17.36 -14.09
N ASN A 224 -5.49 -17.64 -14.67
CA ASN A 224 -6.73 -17.91 -13.96
C ASN A 224 -7.59 -18.92 -14.75
N PRO A 225 -7.44 -20.22 -14.48
CA PRO A 225 -8.19 -21.27 -15.16
C PRO A 225 -9.71 -21.11 -15.04
N ALA A 226 -10.19 -20.60 -13.90
CA ALA A 226 -11.62 -20.38 -13.68
C ALA A 226 -12.20 -19.29 -14.59
N ALA A 227 -11.35 -18.40 -15.12
CA ALA A 227 -11.71 -17.36 -16.09
C ALA A 227 -11.22 -17.68 -17.52
N GLY A 228 -10.70 -18.89 -17.76
CA GLY A 228 -10.14 -19.27 -19.06
C GLY A 228 -8.85 -18.54 -19.45
N ILE A 229 -8.13 -17.97 -18.48
CA ILE A 229 -6.88 -17.23 -18.70
C ILE A 229 -5.71 -18.17 -18.44
N ASP A 230 -4.90 -18.43 -19.47
CA ASP A 230 -3.62 -19.13 -19.35
C ASP A 230 -2.59 -18.49 -20.29
N ASN A 231 -1.88 -17.48 -19.79
CA ASN A 231 -0.81 -16.84 -20.55
C ASN A 231 0.47 -17.69 -20.44
N PRO A 232 0.96 -18.31 -21.53
CA PRO A 232 2.15 -19.16 -21.47
C PRO A 232 3.41 -18.40 -21.02
N MET A 233 3.44 -17.07 -21.19
CA MET A 233 4.55 -16.22 -20.75
C MET A 233 4.79 -16.25 -19.24
N VAL A 234 3.80 -16.63 -18.43
CA VAL A 234 3.99 -16.77 -16.98
C VAL A 234 5.02 -17.85 -16.63
N ARG A 235 5.21 -18.84 -17.53
CA ARG A 235 6.16 -19.95 -17.38
C ARG A 235 7.45 -19.76 -18.17
N ALA A 236 7.54 -18.69 -18.97
CA ALA A 236 8.71 -18.45 -19.80
C ALA A 236 9.93 -18.08 -18.94
N VAL A 237 11.08 -18.66 -19.29
CA VAL A 237 12.36 -18.40 -18.62
C VAL A 237 13.35 -17.77 -19.59
N GLY A 238 14.22 -16.90 -19.08
CA GLY A 238 15.35 -16.35 -19.83
C GLY A 238 16.53 -17.31 -19.89
N GLU A 239 17.60 -16.88 -20.56
CA GLU A 239 18.84 -17.65 -20.69
C GLU A 239 19.52 -17.93 -19.35
N ASP A 240 19.29 -17.08 -18.34
CA ASP A 240 19.80 -17.27 -16.97
C ASP A 240 18.94 -18.24 -16.13
N GLY A 241 17.96 -18.90 -16.75
CA GLY A 241 17.04 -19.86 -16.12
C GLY A 241 15.98 -19.21 -15.23
N LYS A 242 15.92 -17.88 -15.16
CA LYS A 242 14.92 -17.17 -14.35
C LYS A 242 13.66 -16.86 -15.14
N LEU A 243 12.53 -16.79 -14.43
CA LEU A 243 11.25 -16.39 -15.01
C LEU A 243 11.33 -15.01 -15.66
N LEU A 244 10.89 -14.88 -16.91
CA LEU A 244 10.81 -13.59 -17.61
C LEU A 244 9.88 -12.61 -16.87
N PHE A 245 8.75 -13.13 -16.37
CA PHE A 245 7.81 -12.41 -15.49
C PHE A 245 8.09 -12.75 -14.02
N GLY A 246 9.33 -12.53 -13.59
CA GLY A 246 9.80 -12.88 -12.25
C GLY A 246 9.79 -11.73 -11.24
N ALA A 247 9.68 -10.48 -11.66
CA ALA A 247 9.77 -9.31 -10.76
C ALA A 247 8.50 -9.14 -9.89
N GLY A 248 8.40 -9.90 -8.79
CA GLY A 248 7.24 -9.94 -7.91
C GLY A 248 7.08 -8.69 -7.07
N ASN A 249 5.92 -8.03 -7.19
CA ASN A 249 5.56 -6.84 -6.44
C ASN A 249 5.29 -7.15 -4.96
N ILE A 250 6.13 -6.65 -4.06
CA ILE A 250 5.97 -6.83 -2.61
C ILE A 250 5.28 -5.64 -1.93
N CYS A 251 4.51 -4.85 -2.68
CA CYS A 251 3.80 -3.67 -2.20
C CYS A 251 4.74 -2.71 -1.45
N ASN A 252 5.87 -2.38 -2.09
CA ASN A 252 6.87 -1.43 -1.61
C ASN A 252 7.15 -0.43 -2.74
N HIS A 253 6.76 0.81 -2.54
CA HIS A 253 6.71 1.80 -3.60
C HIS A 253 7.36 3.11 -3.17
N PHE A 254 8.10 3.71 -4.07
CA PHE A 254 8.60 5.06 -3.94
C PHE A 254 7.77 5.97 -4.83
N TYR A 255 7.43 7.15 -4.33
CA TYR A 255 6.85 8.23 -5.12
C TYR A 255 7.58 9.53 -4.86
N SER A 256 7.84 10.30 -5.92
CA SER A 256 8.13 11.72 -5.73
C SER A 256 6.83 12.46 -5.37
N VAL A 257 6.90 13.41 -4.45
CA VAL A 257 5.74 14.20 -4.03
C VAL A 257 5.16 15.01 -5.20
N GLY A 258 6.02 15.51 -6.10
CA GLY A 258 5.59 16.17 -7.33
C GLY A 258 4.76 15.25 -8.23
N PHE A 259 5.17 13.99 -8.41
CA PHE A 259 4.37 13.03 -9.16
C PHE A 259 3.02 12.75 -8.50
N LEU A 260 2.96 12.60 -7.17
CA LEU A 260 1.69 12.39 -6.46
C LEU A 260 0.72 13.53 -6.69
N ARG A 261 1.18 14.78 -6.62
CA ARG A 261 0.36 15.97 -6.89
C ARG A 261 -0.31 15.89 -8.27
N ASP A 262 0.46 15.54 -9.29
CA ASP A 262 -0.05 15.46 -10.67
C ASP A 262 -0.94 14.23 -10.89
N ALA A 263 -0.64 13.13 -10.19
CA ALA A 263 -1.30 11.85 -10.41
C ALA A 263 -2.69 11.75 -9.76
N ILE A 264 -2.88 12.33 -8.57
CA ILE A 264 -4.10 12.15 -7.77
C ILE A 264 -5.38 12.48 -8.56
N SER A 265 -5.40 13.61 -9.26
CA SER A 265 -6.57 14.04 -10.04
C SER A 265 -7.02 13.03 -11.11
N ARG A 266 -6.07 12.25 -11.65
CA ARG A 266 -6.31 11.25 -12.70
C ARG A 266 -6.60 9.86 -12.13
N MET A 267 -6.30 9.62 -10.86
CA MET A 267 -6.56 8.35 -10.18
C MET A 267 -8.00 8.20 -9.69
N ASN A 268 -8.71 9.31 -9.45
CA ASN A 268 -10.06 9.35 -8.89
C ASN A 268 -11.18 8.71 -9.77
N SER A 269 -10.83 8.04 -10.87
CA SER A 269 -11.78 7.39 -11.80
C SER A 269 -11.39 5.98 -12.26
N ARG A 270 -10.33 5.38 -11.69
CA ARG A 270 -9.86 4.04 -12.04
C ARG A 270 -10.26 3.02 -10.98
N TYR A 271 -11.15 2.11 -11.34
CA TYR A 271 -11.65 1.06 -10.44
C TYR A 271 -11.62 -0.32 -11.10
N HIS A 272 -11.24 -1.31 -10.32
CA HIS A 272 -11.29 -2.73 -10.65
C HIS A 272 -12.54 -3.36 -10.04
N LEU A 273 -13.15 -4.29 -10.77
CA LEU A 273 -14.37 -4.97 -10.33
C LEU A 273 -14.02 -6.25 -9.56
N ALA A 274 -14.40 -6.30 -8.29
CA ALA A 274 -14.25 -7.48 -7.45
C ALA A 274 -15.63 -8.11 -7.14
N TYR A 275 -15.94 -9.23 -7.80
CA TYR A 275 -17.18 -9.99 -7.55
C TYR A 275 -17.11 -10.70 -6.19
N LYS A 276 -18.09 -10.44 -5.32
CA LYS A 276 -18.10 -10.94 -3.94
C LYS A 276 -19.49 -11.40 -3.50
N LYS A 277 -19.49 -12.18 -2.42
CA LYS A 277 -20.66 -12.48 -1.59
C LYS A 277 -20.83 -11.30 -0.61
N ILE A 278 -21.76 -10.40 -0.90
CA ILE A 278 -21.98 -9.16 -0.17
C ILE A 278 -23.24 -9.30 0.67
N ALA A 279 -23.11 -9.16 1.99
CA ALA A 279 -24.27 -9.17 2.88
C ALA A 279 -25.24 -8.05 2.48
N SER A 280 -26.51 -8.39 2.36
CA SER A 280 -27.55 -7.48 1.87
C SER A 280 -28.85 -7.61 2.65
N ALA A 281 -29.65 -6.55 2.67
CA ALA A 281 -31.01 -6.58 3.21
C ALA A 281 -31.93 -7.39 2.28
N ASP A 282 -32.77 -8.26 2.85
CA ASP A 282 -33.88 -8.88 2.12
C ASP A 282 -35.08 -7.93 1.98
N GLU A 283 -36.18 -8.38 1.38
CA GLU A 283 -37.41 -7.58 1.23
C GLU A 283 -38.03 -7.16 2.57
N LYS A 284 -37.77 -7.92 3.64
CA LYS A 284 -38.19 -7.59 5.01
C LYS A 284 -37.18 -6.68 5.70
N GLY A 285 -36.05 -6.42 5.06
CA GLY A 285 -34.95 -5.57 5.49
C GLY A 285 -33.98 -6.21 6.48
N GLU A 286 -34.04 -7.53 6.64
CA GLU A 286 -33.11 -8.31 7.48
C GLU A 286 -31.83 -8.62 6.71
N THR A 287 -30.67 -8.55 7.39
CA THR A 287 -29.38 -8.79 6.74
C THR A 287 -29.17 -10.28 6.48
N VAL A 288 -29.02 -10.64 5.20
CA VAL A 288 -28.73 -12.00 4.74
C VAL A 288 -27.32 -12.13 4.17
N LYS A 289 -26.71 -13.30 4.38
CA LYS A 289 -25.42 -13.66 3.78
C LYS A 289 -25.67 -14.52 2.53
N PRO A 290 -25.31 -14.06 1.32
CA PRO A 290 -25.62 -14.77 0.09
C PRO A 290 -24.74 -16.02 -0.08
N LYS A 291 -25.30 -17.04 -0.76
CA LYS A 291 -24.61 -18.32 -1.02
C LYS A 291 -23.64 -18.25 -2.19
N SER A 292 -23.91 -17.40 -3.17
CA SER A 292 -23.10 -17.09 -4.36
C SER A 292 -22.75 -15.60 -4.42
N ASN A 293 -21.88 -15.21 -5.36
CA ASN A 293 -21.61 -13.79 -5.59
C ASN A 293 -22.89 -13.10 -6.07
N ASN A 294 -23.28 -12.03 -5.37
CA ASN A 294 -24.51 -11.25 -5.64
C ASN A 294 -24.21 -9.77 -5.97
N GLY A 295 -22.95 -9.37 -5.94
CA GLY A 295 -22.56 -8.00 -6.21
C GLY A 295 -21.07 -7.82 -6.46
N VAL A 296 -20.72 -6.57 -6.71
CA VAL A 296 -19.39 -6.11 -7.09
C VAL A 296 -18.93 -5.04 -6.11
N LYS A 297 -17.67 -5.13 -5.69
CA LYS A 297 -16.95 -4.05 -5.01
C LYS A 297 -16.01 -3.37 -6.00
N LEU A 298 -15.94 -2.05 -5.91
CA LEU A 298 -14.99 -1.24 -6.67
C LEU A 298 -13.73 -1.04 -5.83
N GLU A 299 -12.57 -1.41 -6.36
CA GLU A 299 -11.28 -1.24 -5.69
C GLU A 299 -10.32 -0.49 -6.61
N ALA A 300 -9.67 0.56 -6.11
CA ALA A 300 -8.54 1.19 -6.80
C ALA A 300 -7.25 0.48 -6.39
N PHE A 301 -6.33 0.29 -7.34
CA PHE A 301 -5.01 -0.27 -7.05
C PHE A 301 -3.93 0.80 -7.03
N ILE A 302 -3.07 0.73 -6.02
CA ILE A 302 -2.00 1.71 -5.81
C ILE A 302 -1.01 1.74 -6.98
N PHE A 303 -0.81 0.63 -7.69
CA PHE A 303 0.13 0.59 -8.80
C PHE A 303 -0.46 1.08 -10.14
N ASP A 304 -1.76 1.38 -10.21
CA ASP A 304 -2.38 1.89 -11.45
C ASP A 304 -1.81 3.24 -11.89
N ALA A 305 -1.22 4.00 -10.96
CA ALA A 305 -0.53 5.24 -11.26
C ALA A 305 0.80 5.03 -11.99
N PHE A 306 1.37 3.82 -12.00
CA PHE A 306 2.70 3.57 -12.57
C PHE A 306 2.78 3.89 -14.05
N GLU A 307 1.71 3.60 -14.81
CA GLU A 307 1.63 3.88 -16.23
C GLU A 307 1.70 5.41 -16.54
N MET A 308 1.41 6.25 -15.53
CA MET A 308 1.44 7.70 -15.65
C MET A 308 2.83 8.30 -15.43
N ALA A 309 3.76 7.53 -14.86
CA ALA A 309 5.12 7.99 -14.65
C ALA A 309 5.88 8.05 -15.99
N GLU A 310 6.72 9.07 -16.13
CA GLU A 310 7.70 9.15 -17.22
C GLU A 310 8.99 8.43 -16.84
N ARG A 311 9.36 8.50 -15.55
CA ARG A 311 10.57 7.90 -15.01
C ARG A 311 10.21 6.94 -13.89
N SER A 312 10.14 5.66 -14.24
CA SER A 312 9.89 4.57 -13.30
C SER A 312 11.12 3.68 -13.16
N VAL A 313 11.41 3.19 -11.95
CA VAL A 313 12.51 2.25 -11.71
C VAL A 313 12.06 1.02 -10.92
N VAL A 314 12.76 -0.09 -11.12
CA VAL A 314 12.59 -1.33 -10.36
C VAL A 314 13.86 -1.56 -9.55
N PHE A 315 13.70 -1.87 -8.26
CA PHE A 315 14.78 -2.11 -7.30
C PHE A 315 14.73 -3.52 -6.74
#